data_AF-A0A2D4I3J4-F1
#
_entry.id   AF-A0A2D4I3J4-F1
#
_cell.length_a   1.000
_cell.length_b   1.000
_cell.length_c   1.000
_cell.angle_alpha   90.00
_cell.angle_beta   90.00
_cell.angle_gamma   90.00
#
_symmetry.space_group_name_H-M   'P 1'
#
loop_
_entity.id
_entity.type
_entity.pdbx_description
1 polymer ?
#
loop_
_entity_poly.entity_id
_entity_poly.type
_entity_poly.pdbx_seq_one_letter_code
_entity_poly.pdbx_strand_id
1 'polypeptide(L)'
;PEPQIRKCNEQPCHTRWMMTEWTSCSRTCGKGTQNRQVACTQQLRNGTLIRARERDCLGPKPTSTQRCEGQDCMTVWEAGVWSECSVKCGKGIRHRTVRCTNPRKKCVLSTRPRESEDCEDYSKCYIWRMGDWSKCSITCGKGMQSRVIQCMHKITGRHGSECFSSEKPAAYRPCHLQPCNEKINVNTITSPRLAALTFKCLGDQWTVYCRVIREKNLCQDMRWYQRCCETCRDFYAQKMQQRS
;
A
#
# COMPACT_ATOMS: atom_id res chain seq x y z
N PRO A 1 51.87 41.55 87.84
CA PRO A 1 51.31 40.18 87.78
C PRO A 1 50.45 40.02 86.52
N GLU A 2 50.87 39.14 85.60
CA GLU A 2 50.10 38.84 84.39
C GLU A 2 48.78 38.14 84.75
N PRO A 3 47.66 38.45 84.05
CA PRO A 3 46.37 37.85 84.34
C PRO A 3 46.40 36.35 84.06
N GLN A 4 46.06 35.53 85.07
CA GLN A 4 45.90 34.09 84.91
C GLN A 4 44.58 33.81 84.17
N ILE A 5 44.68 33.49 82.88
CA ILE A 5 43.54 33.08 82.07
C ILE A 5 43.32 31.59 82.31
N ARG A 6 42.29 31.24 83.10
CA ARG A 6 41.82 29.86 83.24
C ARG A 6 40.85 29.54 82.11
N LYS A 7 41.22 28.60 81.24
CA LYS A 7 40.31 28.09 80.20
C LYS A 7 39.25 27.22 80.86
N CYS A 8 37.99 27.65 80.78
CA CYS A 8 36.84 26.88 81.25
C CYS A 8 36.35 25.96 80.12
N ASN A 9 35.76 24.81 80.48
CA ASN A 9 35.20 23.78 79.57
C ASN A 9 36.23 22.93 78.79
N GLU A 10 37.23 22.36 79.46
CA GLU A 10 38.19 21.42 78.86
C GLU A 10 37.64 19.99 78.61
N GLN A 11 36.36 19.74 78.88
CA GLN A 11 35.75 18.46 78.53
C GLN A 11 35.47 18.40 77.02
N PRO A 12 36.02 17.41 76.30
CA PRO A 12 35.85 17.30 74.86
C PRO A 12 34.36 17.16 74.54
N CYS A 13 33.84 18.12 73.79
CA CYS A 13 32.45 18.15 73.40
C CYS A 13 32.20 17.01 72.40
N HIS A 14 31.25 16.13 72.72
CA HIS A 14 30.92 15.01 71.84
C HIS A 14 30.18 15.51 70.60
N THR A 15 30.86 15.47 69.45
CA THR A 15 30.34 15.86 68.14
C THR A 15 30.05 14.64 67.28
N ARG A 16 28.94 14.67 66.53
CA ARG A 16 28.55 13.59 65.61
C ARG A 16 28.00 14.12 64.29
N TRP A 17 28.20 13.32 63.23
CA TRP A 17 27.56 13.55 61.94
C TRP A 17 26.08 13.20 62.01
N MET A 18 25.22 14.15 61.61
CA MET A 18 23.79 13.95 61.45
C MET A 18 23.41 14.08 59.98
N MET A 19 22.46 13.26 59.55
CA MET A 19 22.00 13.14 58.17
C MET A 19 20.47 13.22 58.15
N THR A 20 19.92 13.94 57.18
CA THR A 20 18.48 13.89 56.91
C THR A 20 18.14 12.67 56.06
N GLU A 21 16.84 12.40 55.93
CA GLU A 21 16.32 11.54 54.87
C GLU A 21 16.75 12.06 53.49
N TRP A 22 16.82 11.12 52.54
CA TRP A 22 17.11 11.44 51.15
C TRP A 22 15.93 12.18 50.50
N THR A 23 16.26 13.17 49.67
CA THR A 23 15.27 13.82 48.80
C THR A 23 14.77 12.85 47.75
N SER A 24 13.65 13.17 47.11
CA SER A 24 13.22 12.49 45.88
C SER A 24 14.34 12.45 44.84
N CYS A 25 14.37 11.39 44.04
CA CYS A 25 15.37 11.23 42.98
C CYS A 25 15.23 12.36 41.96
N SER A 26 16.37 12.92 41.50
CA SER A 26 16.41 14.01 40.51
C SER A 26 15.76 13.64 39.17
N ARG A 27 15.60 12.34 38.91
CA ARG A 27 14.85 11.82 37.77
C ARG A 27 13.75 10.89 38.27
N THR A 28 12.55 11.09 37.75
CA THR A 28 11.43 10.15 37.94
C THR A 28 11.68 8.82 37.22
N CYS A 29 12.59 8.78 36.24
CA CYS A 29 12.92 7.60 35.45
C CYS A 29 14.43 7.40 35.26
N GLY A 30 14.88 6.15 35.41
CA GLY A 30 16.25 5.74 35.10
C GLY A 30 17.27 6.26 36.11
N LYS A 31 18.56 6.27 35.73
CA LYS A 31 19.65 6.66 36.63
C LYS A 31 19.62 8.16 36.92
N GLY A 32 19.44 8.51 38.19
CA GLY A 32 19.46 9.86 38.73
C GLY A 32 20.31 9.97 40.00
N THR A 33 20.13 11.08 40.71
CA THR A 33 20.84 11.40 41.95
C THR A 33 19.85 11.93 42.98
N GLN A 34 20.05 11.57 44.24
CA GLN A 34 19.29 12.10 45.37
C GLN A 34 20.24 12.71 46.37
N ASN A 35 19.78 13.77 47.05
CA ASN A 35 20.59 14.54 47.97
C ASN A 35 20.05 14.41 49.40
N ARG A 36 20.92 14.58 50.38
CA ARG A 36 20.55 14.73 51.78
C ARG A 36 21.43 15.78 52.44
N GLN A 37 20.93 16.39 53.50
CA GLN A 37 21.74 17.31 54.28
C GLN A 37 22.61 16.53 55.26
N VAL A 38 23.88 16.92 55.33
CA VAL A 38 24.87 16.34 56.25
C VAL A 38 25.49 17.49 57.04
N ALA A 39 25.36 17.44 58.36
CA ALA A 39 25.88 18.49 59.24
C ALA A 39 26.57 17.86 60.46
N CYS A 40 27.68 18.48 60.87
CA CYS A 40 28.31 18.17 62.15
C CYS A 40 27.51 18.86 63.25
N THR A 41 27.08 18.09 64.25
CA THR A 41 26.30 18.59 65.37
C THR A 41 26.97 18.28 66.70
N GLN A 42 26.90 19.21 67.63
CA GLN A 42 27.37 19.08 69.00
C GLN A 42 26.17 19.03 69.93
N GLN A 43 26.18 18.06 70.85
CA GLN A 43 25.16 17.96 71.89
C GLN A 43 25.59 18.81 73.09
N LEU A 44 24.75 19.77 73.47
CA LEU A 44 24.92 20.56 74.69
C LEU A 44 24.51 19.73 75.92
N ARG A 45 24.97 20.12 77.11
CA ARG A 45 24.60 19.45 78.38
C ARG A 45 23.08 19.38 78.61
N ASN A 46 22.34 20.31 78.01
CA ASN A 46 20.87 20.38 78.07
C ASN A 46 20.17 19.50 77.02
N GLY A 47 20.90 18.67 76.28
CA GLY A 47 20.36 17.77 75.24
C GLY A 47 20.13 18.42 73.87
N THR A 48 20.17 19.75 73.77
CA THR A 48 20.02 20.48 72.50
C THR A 48 21.18 20.22 71.54
N LEU A 49 20.86 20.01 70.25
CA LEU A 49 21.84 19.84 69.19
C LEU A 49 22.08 21.16 68.47
N ILE A 50 23.35 21.60 68.44
CA ILE A 50 23.79 22.80 67.72
C ILE A 50 24.72 22.43 66.57
N ARG A 51 24.80 23.30 65.54
CA ARG A 51 25.71 23.09 64.40
C ARG A 51 27.16 23.39 64.81
N ALA A 52 28.03 22.40 64.68
CA ALA A 52 29.45 22.50 64.99
C ALA A 52 30.31 22.66 63.73
N ARG A 53 31.62 22.89 63.87
CA ARG A 53 32.52 22.98 62.72
C ARG A 53 32.80 21.57 62.22
N GLU A 54 32.87 21.39 60.90
CA GLU A 54 33.07 20.06 60.31
C GLU A 54 34.36 19.37 60.76
N ARG A 55 35.40 20.15 61.10
CA ARG A 55 36.68 19.67 61.62
C ARG A 55 36.59 19.01 63.01
N ASP A 56 35.52 19.31 63.75
CA ASP A 56 35.34 18.82 65.11
C ASP A 56 34.74 17.40 65.10
N CYS A 57 34.00 17.04 64.05
CA CYS A 57 33.45 15.70 63.89
C CYS A 57 34.52 14.68 63.50
N LEU A 58 34.56 13.57 64.23
CA LEU A 58 35.45 12.45 63.94
C LEU A 58 34.94 11.64 62.74
N GLY A 59 35.88 11.17 61.92
CA GLY A 59 35.60 10.33 60.77
C GLY A 59 35.21 11.09 59.50
N PRO A 60 35.16 10.39 58.35
CA PRO A 60 34.89 11.00 57.06
C PRO A 60 33.46 11.56 57.01
N LYS A 61 33.31 12.75 56.41
CA LYS A 61 32.00 13.36 56.16
C LYS A 61 31.15 12.41 55.29
N PRO A 62 29.96 12.01 55.76
CA PRO A 62 29.06 11.18 54.95
C PRO A 62 28.69 11.85 53.63
N THR A 63 28.46 11.04 52.60
CA THR A 63 28.06 11.53 51.28
C THR A 63 26.72 12.23 51.34
N SER A 64 26.67 13.44 50.79
CA SER A 64 25.44 14.24 50.64
C SER A 64 24.66 13.91 49.36
N THR A 65 25.24 13.10 48.46
CA THR A 65 24.65 12.72 47.19
C THR A 65 24.86 11.25 46.94
N GLN A 66 23.83 10.54 46.49
CA GLN A 66 23.95 9.16 46.03
C GLN A 66 23.19 8.92 44.73
N ARG A 67 23.55 7.83 44.03
CA ARG A 67 22.83 7.37 42.84
C ARG A 67 21.47 6.80 43.26
N CYS A 68 20.46 7.08 42.46
CA CYS A 68 19.11 6.50 42.59
C CYS A 68 18.60 6.07 41.21
N GLU A 69 17.60 5.18 41.20
CA GLU A 69 16.89 4.79 39.98
C GLU A 69 15.43 5.22 40.09
N GLY A 70 15.04 6.18 39.26
CA GLY A 70 13.66 6.61 39.12
C GLY A 70 12.80 5.49 38.53
N GLN A 71 11.64 5.26 39.12
CA GLN A 71 10.77 4.11 38.82
C GLN A 71 9.66 4.40 37.80
N ASP A 72 9.41 5.68 37.49
CA ASP A 72 8.28 6.17 36.70
C ASP A 72 8.75 6.78 35.38
N CYS A 73 9.06 5.90 34.43
CA CYS A 73 9.34 6.26 33.05
C CYS A 73 8.04 6.52 32.31
N MET A 74 7.94 7.67 31.63
CA MET A 74 6.81 7.98 30.75
C MET A 74 6.56 6.80 29.81
N THR A 75 5.48 6.06 30.06
CA THR A 75 5.08 4.89 29.28
C THR A 75 4.08 5.33 28.24
N VAL A 76 4.52 5.46 26.99
CA VAL A 76 3.67 5.94 25.91
C VAL A 76 3.43 4.81 24.91
N TRP A 77 2.23 4.75 24.38
CA TRP A 77 1.94 3.90 23.23
C TRP A 77 2.49 4.55 21.97
N GLU A 78 3.31 3.81 21.25
CA GLU A 78 3.79 4.20 19.93
C GLU A 78 2.93 3.49 18.87
N ALA A 79 2.29 4.29 18.02
CA ALA A 79 1.52 3.80 16.88
C ALA A 79 2.32 4.02 15.59
N GLY A 80 2.59 2.92 14.89
CA GLY A 80 3.25 2.95 13.58
C GLY A 80 2.34 3.45 12.46
N VAL A 81 2.89 3.42 11.25
CA VAL A 81 2.16 3.79 10.02
C VAL A 81 1.09 2.73 9.71
N TRP A 82 -0.03 3.19 9.15
CA TRP A 82 -1.08 2.30 8.65
C TRP A 82 -0.61 1.50 7.44
N SER A 83 -1.01 0.23 7.38
CA SER A 83 -0.88 -0.61 6.20
C SER A 83 -1.77 -0.10 5.07
N GLU A 84 -1.57 -0.65 3.88
CA GLU A 84 -2.55 -0.55 2.80
C GLU A 84 -3.90 -1.15 3.22
N CYS A 85 -4.97 -0.72 2.56
CA CYS A 85 -6.30 -1.27 2.76
C CYS A 85 -6.35 -2.74 2.32
N SER A 86 -7.05 -3.59 3.06
CA SER A 86 -7.18 -5.03 2.75
C SER A 86 -7.81 -5.32 1.39
N VAL A 87 -8.56 -4.36 0.84
CA VAL A 87 -9.14 -4.41 -0.51
C VAL A 87 -8.66 -3.23 -1.33
N LYS A 88 -8.66 -3.39 -2.66
CA LYS A 88 -8.41 -2.32 -3.64
C LYS A 88 -9.68 -1.79 -4.29
N CYS A 89 -10.83 -2.29 -3.85
CA CYS A 89 -12.14 -1.87 -4.32
C CYS A 89 -13.18 -2.03 -3.19
N GLY A 90 -13.79 -0.93 -2.79
CA GLY A 90 -14.81 -0.87 -1.75
C GLY A 90 -14.24 -0.72 -0.34
N LYS A 91 -15.03 -1.17 0.63
CA LYS A 91 -14.73 -1.09 2.07
C LYS A 91 -13.85 -2.24 2.51
N GLY A 92 -12.82 -1.94 3.29
CA GLY A 92 -11.91 -2.89 3.89
C GLY A 92 -11.41 -2.42 5.25
N ILE A 93 -10.34 -3.04 5.72
CA ILE A 93 -9.71 -2.74 7.01
C ILE A 93 -8.21 -2.58 6.77
N ARG A 94 -7.60 -1.61 7.46
CA ARG A 94 -6.15 -1.41 7.51
C ARG A 94 -5.65 -1.60 8.94
N HIS A 95 -4.40 -2.03 9.06
CA HIS A 95 -3.78 -2.36 10.34
C HIS A 95 -2.54 -1.48 10.57
N ARG A 96 -2.19 -1.22 11.82
CA ARG A 96 -0.91 -0.60 12.18
C ARG A 96 -0.33 -1.28 13.40
N THR A 97 0.99 -1.23 13.53
CA THR A 97 1.67 -1.75 14.71
C THR A 97 1.49 -0.80 15.88
N VAL A 98 1.07 -1.30 17.05
CA VAL A 98 0.98 -0.52 18.30
C VAL A 98 1.89 -1.15 19.36
N ARG A 99 2.92 -0.43 19.81
CA ARG A 99 3.91 -0.94 20.78
C ARG A 99 3.96 -0.06 22.02
N CYS A 100 4.08 -0.69 23.16
CA CYS A 100 4.39 0.00 24.41
C CYS A 100 5.91 0.25 24.46
N THR A 101 6.32 1.51 24.61
CA THR A 101 7.75 1.87 24.69
C THR A 101 8.41 1.40 25.98
N ASN A 102 7.63 1.04 27.01
CA ASN A 102 8.18 0.53 28.27
C ASN A 102 8.56 -0.97 28.16
N PRO A 103 9.82 -1.35 28.45
CA PRO A 103 10.26 -2.74 28.48
C PRO A 103 9.52 -3.61 29.52
N ARG A 104 8.92 -3.00 30.54
CA ARG A 104 8.10 -3.67 31.56
C ARG A 104 6.59 -3.71 31.23
N LYS A 105 6.19 -3.33 30.00
CA LYS A 105 4.80 -3.33 29.50
C LYS A 105 3.77 -2.61 30.40
N LYS A 106 4.20 -1.60 31.17
CA LYS A 106 3.31 -0.85 32.08
C LYS A 106 2.46 0.24 31.40
N CYS A 107 2.27 0.20 30.08
CA CYS A 107 1.45 1.20 29.42
C CYS A 107 -0.03 1.04 29.79
N VAL A 108 -0.72 2.17 30.01
CA VAL A 108 -2.13 2.19 30.39
C VAL A 108 -3.00 1.72 29.22
N LEU A 109 -3.76 0.63 29.40
CA LEU A 109 -4.54 0.04 28.31
C LEU A 109 -5.65 0.96 27.76
N SER A 110 -6.21 1.86 28.58
CA SER A 110 -7.26 2.79 28.14
C SER A 110 -6.77 3.82 27.12
N THR A 111 -5.47 4.12 27.11
CA THR A 111 -4.86 5.04 26.14
C THR A 111 -4.27 4.32 24.92
N ARG A 112 -4.47 2.99 24.81
CA ARG A 112 -3.95 2.21 23.68
C ARG A 112 -4.62 2.66 22.38
N PRO A 113 -3.85 3.16 21.39
CA PRO A 113 -4.38 3.48 20.08
C PRO A 113 -4.96 2.26 19.38
N ARG A 114 -5.97 2.46 18.52
CA ARG A 114 -6.56 1.37 17.73
C ARG A 114 -5.52 0.76 16.80
N GLU A 115 -5.49 -0.56 16.73
CA GLU A 115 -4.59 -1.33 15.86
C GLU A 115 -5.18 -1.56 14.47
N SER A 116 -6.50 -1.48 14.35
CA SER A 116 -7.25 -1.62 13.10
C SER A 116 -8.23 -0.47 12.92
N GLU A 117 -8.48 -0.12 11.66
CA GLU A 117 -9.46 0.90 11.26
C GLU A 117 -10.08 0.54 9.92
N ASP A 118 -11.33 0.94 9.71
CA ASP A 118 -12.01 0.83 8.43
C ASP A 118 -11.34 1.74 7.38
N CYS A 119 -11.27 1.26 6.15
CA CYS A 119 -10.73 2.01 5.01
C CYS A 119 -11.58 1.78 3.76
N GLU A 120 -11.50 2.73 2.83
CA GLU A 120 -12.11 2.60 1.52
C GLU A 120 -11.05 2.82 0.45
N ASP A 121 -10.98 1.91 -0.52
CA ASP A 121 -10.06 1.99 -1.66
C ASP A 121 -10.84 1.67 -2.92
N TYR A 122 -10.72 2.50 -3.95
CA TYR A 122 -11.39 2.34 -5.25
C TYR A 122 -10.40 2.28 -6.42
N SER A 123 -9.10 2.13 -6.13
CA SER A 123 -8.01 2.20 -7.12
C SER A 123 -8.03 1.09 -8.17
N LYS A 124 -8.52 -0.11 -7.84
CA LYS A 124 -8.65 -1.25 -8.78
C LYS A 124 -10.06 -1.87 -8.71
N CYS A 125 -11.08 -1.04 -8.89
CA CYS A 125 -12.46 -1.50 -8.94
C CYS A 125 -12.87 -2.17 -10.24
N TYR A 126 -12.25 -1.81 -11.36
CA TYR A 126 -12.55 -2.38 -12.67
C TYR A 126 -11.48 -3.37 -13.09
N ILE A 127 -11.91 -4.56 -13.50
CA ILE A 127 -11.04 -5.66 -13.93
C ILE A 127 -11.46 -6.20 -15.29
N TRP A 128 -10.50 -6.66 -16.08
CA TRP A 128 -10.77 -7.35 -17.33
C TRP A 128 -11.30 -8.77 -17.04
N ARG A 129 -12.54 -9.03 -17.42
CA ARG A 129 -13.14 -10.37 -17.45
C ARG A 129 -13.04 -10.94 -18.86
N MET A 130 -12.65 -12.20 -18.94
CA MET A 130 -12.45 -12.92 -20.21
C MET A 130 -13.48 -14.05 -20.28
N GLY A 131 -14.17 -14.14 -21.41
CA GLY A 131 -14.95 -15.32 -21.75
C GLY A 131 -14.09 -16.45 -22.30
N ASP A 132 -14.73 -17.58 -22.57
CA ASP A 132 -14.09 -18.72 -23.20
C ASP A 132 -13.64 -18.42 -24.63
N TRP A 133 -12.64 -19.19 -25.09
CA TRP A 133 -12.21 -19.14 -26.48
C TRP A 133 -13.24 -19.78 -27.40
N SER A 134 -13.51 -19.13 -28.52
CA SER A 134 -14.30 -19.69 -29.62
C SER A 134 -13.65 -20.94 -30.20
N LYS A 135 -14.43 -21.71 -30.96
CA LYS A 135 -13.85 -22.72 -31.86
C LYS A 135 -12.86 -22.05 -32.84
N CYS A 136 -11.94 -22.84 -33.36
CA CYS A 136 -10.99 -22.37 -34.36
C CYS A 136 -11.75 -21.90 -35.61
N SER A 137 -11.31 -20.81 -36.23
CA SER A 137 -11.98 -20.21 -37.41
C SER A 137 -12.00 -21.11 -38.64
N ILE A 138 -11.22 -22.19 -38.62
CA ILE A 138 -11.09 -23.17 -39.70
C ILE A 138 -11.18 -24.58 -39.12
N THR A 139 -11.38 -25.56 -40.00
CA THR A 139 -11.47 -26.99 -39.66
C THR A 139 -10.17 -27.75 -39.87
N CYS A 140 -9.19 -27.19 -40.59
CA CYS A 140 -7.88 -27.77 -40.86
C CYS A 140 -6.83 -26.67 -41.02
N GLY A 141 -5.55 -26.91 -40.69
CA GLY A 141 -4.45 -25.96 -40.87
C GLY A 141 -4.32 -24.91 -39.75
N LYS A 142 -3.79 -23.71 -40.08
CA LYS A 142 -3.55 -22.61 -39.13
C LYS A 142 -4.69 -21.58 -39.15
N GLY A 143 -5.38 -21.41 -38.03
CA GLY A 143 -6.51 -20.50 -37.89
C GLY A 143 -6.40 -19.61 -36.66
N MET A 144 -7.51 -18.95 -36.31
CA MET A 144 -7.58 -18.05 -35.16
C MET A 144 -8.78 -18.39 -34.28
N GLN A 145 -8.60 -18.26 -32.96
CA GLN A 145 -9.68 -18.26 -31.98
C GLN A 145 -9.88 -16.84 -31.47
N SER A 146 -11.12 -16.51 -31.12
CA SER A 146 -11.50 -15.23 -30.53
C SER A 146 -12.16 -15.45 -29.18
N ARG A 147 -12.06 -14.49 -28.27
CA ARG A 147 -12.81 -14.50 -27.00
C ARG A 147 -13.35 -13.12 -26.70
N VAL A 148 -14.43 -13.10 -25.93
CA VAL A 148 -15.00 -11.84 -25.42
C VAL A 148 -14.16 -11.34 -24.26
N ILE A 149 -13.79 -10.05 -24.29
CA ILE A 149 -13.07 -9.38 -23.19
C ILE A 149 -13.88 -8.15 -22.81
N GLN A 150 -14.28 -8.08 -21.55
CA GLN A 150 -15.13 -7.01 -21.03
C GLN A 150 -14.50 -6.43 -19.77
N CYS A 151 -14.50 -5.10 -19.69
CA CYS A 151 -14.13 -4.41 -18.46
C CYS A 151 -15.34 -4.37 -17.54
N MET A 152 -15.21 -4.96 -16.35
CA MET A 152 -16.32 -5.13 -15.41
C MET A 152 -15.91 -4.69 -14.01
N HIS A 153 -16.85 -4.07 -13.30
CA HIS A 153 -16.66 -3.70 -11.91
C HIS A 153 -16.66 -4.95 -11.01
N LYS A 154 -15.66 -5.06 -10.13
CA LYS A 154 -15.41 -6.26 -9.30
C LYS A 154 -16.58 -6.62 -8.37
N ILE A 155 -17.23 -5.60 -7.79
CA ILE A 155 -18.33 -5.78 -6.82
C ILE A 155 -19.69 -5.85 -7.52
N THR A 156 -20.07 -4.80 -8.25
CA THR A 156 -21.40 -4.69 -8.87
C THR A 156 -21.57 -5.50 -10.16
N GLY A 157 -20.48 -5.96 -10.80
CA GLY A 157 -20.55 -6.66 -12.09
C GLY A 157 -20.93 -5.76 -13.27
N ARG A 158 -21.05 -4.45 -13.07
CA ARG A 158 -21.44 -3.51 -14.13
C ARG A 158 -20.33 -3.39 -15.18
N HIS A 159 -20.71 -3.26 -16.45
CA HIS A 159 -19.79 -2.89 -17.52
C HIS A 159 -19.22 -1.48 -17.29
N GLY A 160 -17.92 -1.31 -17.49
CA GLY A 160 -17.24 -0.01 -17.42
C GLY A 160 -16.10 0.11 -18.42
N SER A 161 -15.36 1.21 -18.34
CA SER A 161 -14.23 1.53 -19.23
C SER A 161 -12.95 1.93 -18.48
N GLU A 162 -12.95 1.85 -17.14
CA GLU A 162 -11.87 2.29 -16.27
C GLU A 162 -10.78 1.22 -16.04
N CYS A 163 -10.80 0.12 -16.79
CA CYS A 163 -9.75 -0.90 -16.70
C CYS A 163 -8.44 -0.40 -17.33
N PHE A 164 -7.32 -0.72 -16.70
CA PHE A 164 -5.99 -0.38 -17.22
C PHE A 164 -5.75 -1.05 -18.58
N SER A 165 -5.44 -0.24 -19.61
CA SER A 165 -5.16 -0.72 -20.97
C SER A 165 -3.92 -1.61 -21.05
N SER A 166 -2.93 -1.40 -20.18
CA SER A 166 -1.71 -2.21 -20.10
C SER A 166 -1.98 -3.64 -19.64
N GLU A 167 -3.01 -3.84 -18.82
CA GLU A 167 -3.43 -5.15 -18.33
C GLU A 167 -4.45 -5.82 -19.28
N LYS A 168 -4.78 -5.20 -20.43
CA LYS A 168 -5.79 -5.71 -21.36
C LYS A 168 -5.35 -7.03 -22.00
N PRO A 169 -6.07 -8.14 -21.79
CA PRO A 169 -5.69 -9.42 -22.37
C PRO A 169 -5.90 -9.48 -23.89
N ALA A 170 -5.24 -10.42 -24.57
CA ALA A 170 -5.41 -10.63 -26.01
C ALA A 170 -6.80 -11.20 -26.34
N ALA A 171 -7.52 -10.55 -27.27
CA ALA A 171 -8.83 -11.00 -27.75
C ALA A 171 -8.76 -12.14 -28.77
N TYR A 172 -7.58 -12.34 -29.38
CA TYR A 172 -7.34 -13.32 -30.42
C TYR A 172 -6.10 -14.17 -30.10
N ARG A 173 -6.14 -15.44 -30.48
CA ARG A 173 -4.96 -16.33 -30.42
C ARG A 173 -4.92 -17.28 -31.62
N PRO A 174 -3.73 -17.72 -32.06
CA PRO A 174 -3.62 -18.73 -33.11
C PRO A 174 -4.09 -20.11 -32.61
N CYS A 175 -4.66 -20.90 -33.53
CA CYS A 175 -4.98 -22.32 -33.33
C CYS A 175 -4.44 -23.14 -34.51
N HIS A 176 -3.89 -24.32 -34.23
CA HIS A 176 -3.38 -25.24 -35.24
C HIS A 176 -4.18 -26.54 -35.19
N LEU A 177 -4.79 -26.89 -36.31
CA LEU A 177 -5.51 -28.15 -36.51
C LEU A 177 -4.73 -29.04 -37.49
N GLN A 178 -5.27 -30.23 -37.74
CA GLN A 178 -4.70 -31.17 -38.71
C GLN A 178 -4.48 -30.49 -40.08
N PRO A 179 -3.41 -30.83 -40.81
CA PRO A 179 -3.16 -30.28 -42.14
C PRO A 179 -4.38 -30.44 -43.05
N CYS A 180 -4.68 -29.42 -43.84
CA CYS A 180 -5.73 -29.54 -44.85
C CYS A 180 -5.30 -30.55 -45.90
N ASN A 181 -6.14 -31.55 -46.15
CA ASN A 181 -5.89 -32.51 -47.22
C ASN A 181 -6.09 -31.78 -48.56
N GLU A 182 -5.02 -31.63 -49.36
CA GLU A 182 -5.04 -30.87 -50.62
C GLU A 182 -5.95 -31.49 -51.71
N LYS A 183 -6.58 -32.63 -51.42
CA LYS A 183 -7.54 -33.31 -52.31
C LYS A 183 -8.99 -32.90 -52.05
N ILE A 184 -9.24 -31.61 -51.80
CA ILE A 184 -10.58 -31.04 -51.74
C ILE A 184 -10.78 -30.17 -52.98
N ASN A 185 -11.79 -30.53 -53.78
CA ASN A 185 -12.18 -29.93 -55.06
C ASN A 185 -11.93 -28.41 -55.15
N VAL A 186 -11.26 -28.01 -56.23
CA VAL A 186 -10.94 -26.62 -56.66
C VAL A 186 -12.19 -25.75 -56.91
N ASN A 187 -13.40 -26.24 -56.62
CA ASN A 187 -14.64 -25.49 -56.73
C ASN A 187 -15.03 -24.72 -55.45
N THR A 188 -14.20 -24.77 -54.39
CA THR A 188 -14.43 -23.96 -53.18
C THR A 188 -13.49 -22.75 -53.19
N ILE A 189 -14.00 -21.65 -53.74
CA ILE A 189 -13.30 -20.39 -54.02
C ILE A 189 -12.71 -19.77 -52.73
N THR A 190 -11.39 -19.75 -52.59
CA THR A 190 -10.66 -18.98 -51.53
C THR A 190 -9.79 -17.86 -52.08
N SER A 191 -9.90 -17.52 -53.38
CA SER A 191 -9.16 -16.42 -53.99
C SER A 191 -10.07 -15.25 -54.40
N PRO A 192 -9.87 -14.04 -53.82
CA PRO A 192 -10.52 -12.81 -54.30
C PRO A 192 -10.21 -12.48 -55.77
N ARG A 193 -9.07 -12.99 -56.30
CA ARG A 193 -8.69 -12.80 -57.71
C ARG A 193 -9.47 -13.71 -58.67
N LEU A 194 -9.85 -14.92 -58.26
CA LEU A 194 -10.69 -15.79 -59.09
C LEU A 194 -12.19 -15.46 -59.01
N ALA A 195 -12.66 -14.88 -57.89
CA ALA A 195 -14.04 -14.44 -57.77
C ALA A 195 -14.42 -13.44 -58.89
N ALA A 196 -13.49 -12.58 -59.31
CA ALA A 196 -13.72 -11.63 -60.41
C ALA A 196 -13.90 -12.29 -61.79
N LEU A 197 -13.41 -13.52 -61.98
CA LEU A 197 -13.50 -14.26 -63.25
C LEU A 197 -14.72 -15.19 -63.33
N THR A 198 -15.37 -15.52 -62.21
CA THR A 198 -16.51 -16.46 -62.18
C THR A 198 -17.77 -15.93 -61.48
N PHE A 199 -17.77 -14.69 -60.98
CA PHE A 199 -18.97 -14.12 -60.36
C PHE A 199 -20.06 -13.86 -61.40
N LYS A 200 -21.01 -14.80 -61.51
CA LYS A 200 -22.27 -14.59 -62.23
C LYS A 200 -23.15 -13.66 -61.40
N CYS A 201 -23.39 -12.47 -61.93
CA CYS A 201 -24.30 -11.49 -61.34
C CYS A 201 -25.72 -12.08 -61.32
N LEU A 202 -26.28 -12.34 -60.13
CA LEU A 202 -27.65 -12.85 -59.95
C LEU A 202 -28.65 -11.74 -59.55
N GLY A 203 -28.23 -10.47 -59.60
CA GLY A 203 -29.00 -9.30 -59.17
C GLY A 203 -28.50 -8.67 -57.88
N ASP A 204 -29.05 -7.50 -57.53
CA ASP A 204 -28.77 -6.83 -56.26
C ASP A 204 -29.51 -7.51 -55.10
N GLN A 205 -28.76 -7.99 -54.10
CA GLN A 205 -29.33 -8.61 -52.90
C GLN A 205 -30.05 -7.60 -52.00
N TRP A 206 -29.67 -6.32 -52.06
CA TRP A 206 -30.22 -5.26 -51.23
C TRP A 206 -30.53 -3.99 -52.04
N THR A 207 -31.51 -4.08 -52.92
CA THR A 207 -31.90 -3.01 -53.87
C THR A 207 -31.94 -1.60 -53.28
N VAL A 208 -32.47 -1.43 -52.05
CA VAL A 208 -32.52 -0.11 -51.36
C VAL A 208 -31.14 0.34 -50.85
N TYR A 209 -30.35 -0.56 -50.26
CA TYR A 209 -29.03 -0.23 -49.72
C TYR A 209 -27.97 -0.08 -50.81
N CYS A 210 -28.10 -0.82 -51.92
CA CYS A 210 -27.13 -0.78 -53.02
C CYS A 210 -27.00 0.61 -53.62
N ARG A 211 -28.09 1.39 -53.65
CA ARG A 211 -28.05 2.81 -54.03
C ARG A 211 -27.13 3.63 -53.13
N VAL A 212 -27.22 3.45 -51.81
CA VAL A 212 -26.36 4.12 -50.82
C VAL A 212 -24.90 3.67 -50.95
N ILE A 213 -24.69 2.37 -51.20
CA ILE A 213 -23.34 1.81 -51.44
C ILE A 213 -22.67 2.49 -52.63
N ARG A 214 -23.41 2.76 -53.71
CA ARG A 214 -22.89 3.52 -54.85
C ARG A 214 -22.68 4.99 -54.55
N GLU A 215 -23.64 5.66 -53.90
CA GLU A 215 -23.53 7.07 -53.51
C GLU A 215 -22.35 7.34 -52.57
N LYS A 216 -21.96 6.35 -51.74
CA LYS A 216 -20.81 6.42 -50.83
C LYS A 216 -19.52 5.85 -51.42
N ASN A 217 -19.49 5.52 -52.72
CA ASN A 217 -18.34 4.96 -53.44
C ASN A 217 -17.75 3.67 -52.79
N LEU A 218 -18.60 2.91 -52.11
CA LEU A 218 -18.21 1.68 -51.41
C LEU A 218 -18.08 0.49 -52.38
N CYS A 219 -18.49 0.66 -53.65
CA CYS A 219 -18.29 -0.30 -54.73
C CYS A 219 -16.80 -0.65 -54.98
N GLN A 220 -15.82 0.04 -54.38
CA GLN A 220 -14.41 -0.33 -54.45
C GLN A 220 -14.08 -1.63 -53.72
N ASP A 221 -14.81 -1.93 -52.64
CA ASP A 221 -14.63 -3.17 -51.88
C ASP A 221 -15.50 -4.27 -52.52
N MET A 222 -14.83 -5.35 -52.94
CA MET A 222 -15.44 -6.50 -53.61
C MET A 222 -16.56 -7.16 -52.80
N ARG A 223 -16.58 -7.01 -51.47
CA ARG A 223 -17.68 -7.50 -50.63
C ARG A 223 -19.01 -6.82 -50.96
N TRP A 224 -18.97 -5.53 -51.30
CA TRP A 224 -20.16 -4.80 -51.73
C TRP A 224 -20.53 -5.15 -53.16
N TYR A 225 -19.56 -5.39 -54.04
CA TYR A 225 -19.82 -5.88 -55.40
C TYR A 225 -20.53 -7.26 -55.40
N GLN A 226 -20.15 -8.16 -54.48
CA GLN A 226 -20.81 -9.46 -54.34
C GLN A 226 -22.28 -9.38 -53.93
N ARG A 227 -22.72 -8.27 -53.33
CA ARG A 227 -24.09 -8.06 -52.82
C ARG A 227 -24.90 -7.06 -53.63
N CYS A 228 -24.23 -6.14 -54.33
CA CYS A 228 -24.80 -5.04 -55.11
C CYS A 228 -24.21 -5.04 -56.53
N CYS A 229 -24.26 -6.20 -57.18
CA CYS A 229 -23.55 -6.44 -58.42
C CYS A 229 -24.09 -5.62 -59.59
N GLU A 230 -25.40 -5.40 -59.71
CA GLU A 230 -25.97 -4.57 -60.78
C GLU A 230 -25.65 -3.10 -60.53
N THR A 231 -25.86 -2.63 -59.30
CA THR A 231 -25.61 -1.23 -58.96
C THR A 231 -24.11 -0.86 -59.11
N CYS A 232 -23.18 -1.77 -58.78
CA CYS A 232 -21.74 -1.53 -58.87
C CYS A 232 -21.11 -1.98 -60.22
N ARG A 233 -21.91 -2.46 -61.19
CA ARG A 233 -21.41 -3.03 -62.46
C ARG A 233 -20.62 -2.02 -63.29
N ASP A 234 -21.19 -0.84 -63.50
CA ASP A 234 -20.59 0.21 -64.33
C ASP A 234 -19.27 0.74 -63.75
N PHE A 235 -19.18 0.79 -62.42
CA PHE A 235 -17.98 1.21 -61.70
C PHE A 235 -16.77 0.33 -62.08
N TYR A 236 -16.96 -1.00 -62.13
CA TYR A 236 -15.88 -1.91 -62.51
C TYR A 236 -15.67 -2.01 -64.03
N ALA A 237 -16.72 -1.85 -64.83
CA ALA A 237 -16.60 -1.78 -66.29
C ALA A 237 -15.70 -0.61 -66.73
N GLN A 238 -15.90 0.57 -66.13
CA GLN A 238 -15.06 1.76 -66.39
C GLN A 238 -13.62 1.56 -65.89
N LYS A 239 -13.42 0.91 -64.74
CA LYS A 239 -12.08 0.64 -64.19
C LYS A 239 -11.25 -0.33 -65.03
N MET A 240 -11.91 -1.23 -65.76
CA MET A 240 -11.25 -2.16 -66.69
C MET A 240 -10.85 -1.46 -68.00
N GLN A 241 -11.66 -0.53 -68.51
CA GLN A 241 -11.33 0.26 -69.72
C GLN A 241 -10.18 1.25 -69.51
N GLN A 242 -9.99 1.77 -68.29
CA GLN A 242 -8.84 2.64 -67.98
C GLN A 242 -7.51 1.89 -67.78
N ARG A 243 -7.53 0.56 -67.82
CA ARG A 243 -6.35 -0.31 -67.60
C ARG A 243 -5.95 -1.12 -68.85
N SER A 244 -6.63 -0.92 -69.97
CA SER A 244 -6.27 -1.41 -71.31
C SER A 244 -5.67 -0.29 -72.14
#